data_AF-A0A359HA86-F1
#
_entry.id   AF-A0A359HA86-F1
#
_cell.length_a   1.000
_cell.length_b   1.000
_cell.length_c   1.000
_cell.angle_alpha   90.00
_cell.angle_beta   90.00
_cell.angle_gamma   90.00
#
_symmetry.space_group_name_H-M   'P 1'
#
loop_
_entity.id
_entity.type
_entity.pdbx_description
1 polymer ?
#
loop_
_entity_poly.entity_id
_entity_poly.type
_entity_poly.pdbx_seq_one_letter_code
_entity_poly.pdbx_strand_id
1 'polypeptide(L)' 'MNSINPDGEQFSYVGRFRISPFVLCYGCSRPVRNEHSYCFIGDDSPTYRFYCKLCMNLFS' A
#
# COMPACT_ATOMS: atom_id res chain seq x y z
N MET A 1 0.33 -2.16 12.52
CA MET A 1 -1.03 -1.74 12.12
C MET A 1 -1.48 -2.78 11.12
N ASN A 2 -2.52 -3.53 11.48
CA ASN A 2 -3.10 -4.52 10.58
C ASN A 2 -4.29 -3.83 9.92
N SER A 3 -4.28 -3.73 8.60
CA SER A 3 -5.37 -3.14 7.83
C SER A 3 -6.10 -4.27 7.13
N ILE A 4 -7.41 -4.40 7.39
CA ILE A 4 -8.27 -5.41 6.78
C ILE A 4 -8.91 -4.75 5.55
N ASN A 5 -8.60 -5.24 4.35
CA ASN A 5 -9.28 -4.79 3.14
C ASN A 5 -10.73 -5.31 3.13
N PRO A 6 -11.66 -4.68 2.38
CA PRO A 6 -13.06 -5.10 2.29
C PRO A 6 -13.25 -6.55 1.78
N ASP A 7 -12.23 -7.11 1.12
CA ASP A 7 -12.20 -8.51 0.66
C ASP A 7 -11.77 -9.53 1.74
N GLY A 8 -11.55 -9.09 2.98
CA GLY A 8 -11.15 -9.96 4.11
C GLY A 8 -9.67 -10.35 4.15
N GLU A 9 -8.88 -9.92 3.16
CA GLU A 9 -7.43 -10.14 3.12
C GLU A 9 -6.73 -9.28 4.20
N GLN A 10 -5.92 -9.92 5.05
CA GLN A 10 -5.06 -9.25 6.02
C GLN A 10 -3.77 -8.75 5.36
N PHE A 11 -3.50 -7.47 5.58
CA PHE A 11 -2.28 -6.82 5.14
C PHE A 11 -1.46 -6.34 6.33
N SER A 12 -0.21 -6.76 6.35
CA SER A 12 0.78 -6.33 7.33
C SER A 12 1.57 -5.14 6.79
N TYR A 13 1.62 -4.04 7.56
CA TYR A 13 2.45 -2.89 7.22
C TYR A 13 3.94 -3.22 7.32
N VAL A 14 4.66 -3.05 6.21
CA VAL A 14 6.09 -3.34 6.12
C VAL A 14 6.94 -2.09 6.40
N GLY A 15 6.53 -0.95 5.83
CA GLY A 15 7.32 0.27 5.92
C GLY A 15 7.07 1.29 4.82
N ARG A 16 7.94 2.30 4.75
CA ARG A 16 7.92 3.35 3.74
C ARG A 16 9.10 3.18 2.79
N PHE A 17 8.81 3.06 1.50
CA PHE A 17 9.81 2.78 0.47
C PHE A 17 9.80 3.84 -0.62
N ARG A 18 10.98 4.17 -1.15
CA ARG A 18 11.08 4.96 -2.37
C ARG A 18 10.85 4.01 -3.55
N ILE A 19 9.80 4.27 -4.32
CA ILE A 19 9.39 3.43 -5.45
C ILE A 19 9.47 4.20 -6.77
N SER A 20 9.62 3.46 -7.86
CA SER A 20 9.66 4.00 -9.21
C SER A 20 8.37 4.79 -9.54
N PRO A 21 8.45 5.88 -10.33
CA PRO A 21 7.26 6.66 -10.74
C PRO A 21 6.23 5.86 -11.55
N PHE A 22 6.58 4.67 -12.03
CA PHE A 22 5.67 3.76 -12.74
C PHE A 22 4.79 2.91 -11.82
N VAL A 23 5.05 2.93 -10.50
CA VAL A 23 4.22 2.21 -9.54
C VAL A 23 2.98 3.02 -9.22
N LEU A 24 1.82 2.38 -9.38
CA LEU A 24 0.51 2.97 -9.10
C LEU A 24 0.07 2.63 -7.68
N CYS A 25 -0.62 3.56 -7.04
CA CYS A 25 -1.25 3.34 -5.75
C CYS A 25 -2.32 2.26 -5.88
N TYR A 26 -2.28 1.24 -5.02
CA TYR A 26 -3.26 0.15 -5.02
C TYR A 26 -4.70 0.66 -4.87
N GLY A 27 -4.93 1.62 -3.96
CA GLY A 27 -6.28 2.13 -3.68
C GLY A 27 -6.87 3.13 -4.69
N CYS A 28 -6.07 3.84 -5.49
CA CYS A 28 -6.59 4.89 -6.39
C CYS A 28 -6.02 4.88 -7.80
N SER A 29 -5.15 3.90 -8.11
CA SER A 29 -4.48 3.72 -9.41
C SER A 29 -3.71 4.94 -9.92
N ARG A 30 -3.49 5.96 -9.08
CA ARG A 30 -2.67 7.13 -9.42
C ARG A 30 -1.19 6.85 -9.16
N PRO A 31 -0.28 7.44 -9.96
CA PRO A 31 1.16 7.31 -9.72
C PRO A 31 1.56 7.76 -8.31
N VAL A 32 2.36 6.96 -7.62
CA VAL A 32 2.87 7.35 -6.31
C VAL A 32 4.10 8.25 -6.50
N ARG A 33 3.92 9.55 -6.26
CA ARG A 33 4.99 10.54 -6.46
C ARG A 33 5.98 10.54 -5.29
N ASN A 34 7.07 9.81 -5.49
CA ASN A 34 8.48 10.04 -5.09
C ASN A 34 8.92 10.46 -3.66
N GLU A 35 8.06 10.56 -2.66
CA GLU A 35 8.51 10.88 -1.28
C GLU A 35 8.16 9.79 -0.24
N HIS A 36 8.27 8.54 -0.69
CA HIS A 36 7.97 7.31 0.02
C HIS A 36 6.51 6.87 -0.04
N SER A 37 6.29 5.66 -0.55
CA SER A 37 5.03 4.94 -0.54
C SER A 37 4.90 4.06 0.68
N TYR A 38 3.67 3.89 1.18
CA TYR A 38 3.37 2.96 2.26
C TYR A 38 3.23 1.56 1.67
N CYS A 39 4.08 0.64 2.11
CA CYS A 39 4.12 -0.73 1.63
C CYS A 39 3.47 -1.68 2.64
N PHE A 40 2.62 -2.54 2.11
CA PHE A 40 1.96 -3.61 2.82
C PHE A 40 2.24 -4.93 2.12
N ILE A 41 2.28 -6.01 2.88
CA ILE A 41 2.40 -7.38 2.34
C ILE A 41 1.14 -8.16 2.73
N GLY A 42 0.59 -8.92 1.78
CA GLY A 42 -0.48 -9.87 2.08
C GLY A 42 0.08 -11.04 2.90
N ASP A 43 -0.62 -11.42 3.96
CA ASP A 43 -0.14 -12.48 4.87
C ASP A 43 -0.25 -13.88 4.23
N ASP A 44 -1.32 -14.15 3.47
CA ASP A 44 -1.56 -15.45 2.82
C ASP A 44 -0.83 -15.59 1.47
N SER A 45 -0.57 -14.48 0.80
CA SER A 45 0.14 -14.41 -0.47
C SER A 45 1.06 -13.19 -0.45
N PRO A 46 2.38 -13.35 -0.63
CA PRO A 46 3.37 -12.29 -0.48
C PRO A 46 3.31 -11.27 -1.64
N THR A 47 2.16 -10.62 -1.76
CA THR A 47 1.90 -9.57 -2.73
C THR A 47 2.14 -8.23 -2.06
N TYR A 48 3.10 -7.48 -2.59
CA TYR A 48 3.37 -6.12 -2.12
C TYR A 48 2.32 -5.15 -2.68
N ARG A 49 1.69 -4.39 -1.79
CA ARG A 49 0.76 -3.30 -2.15
C ARG A 49 1.32 -1.97 -1.71
N PHE A 50 1.42 -1.04 -2.66
CA PHE A 50 1.92 0.30 -2.41
C PHE A 50 0.77 1.30 -2.39
N TYR A 51 0.68 2.09 -1.32
CA TYR A 51 -0.33 3.11 -1.14
C TYR A 51 0.29 4.51 -1.12
N CYS A 52 -0.40 5.47 -1.74
CA CYS A 52 -0.11 6.89 -1.56
C CYS A 52 -0.56 7.34 -0.16
N LYS A 53 -0.07 8.50 0.30
CA LYS A 53 -0.40 9.06 1.62
C LYS A 53 -1.91 9.22 1.84
N LEU A 54 -2.64 9.66 0.82
CA LEU A 54 -4.09 9.85 0.92
C LEU A 54 -4.81 8.52 1.16
N CYS A 55 -4.54 7.50 0.34
CA CYS A 55 -5.17 6.20 0.49
C CYS A 55 -4.74 5.51 1.78
N MET A 56 -3.48 5.65 2.18
CA MET A 56 -3.03 5.16 3.50
C MET A 56 -3.93 5.72 4.61
N ASN A 57 -4.08 7.04 4.69
CA ASN A 57 -4.90 7.67 5.74
C ASN A 57 -6.38 7.28 5.72
N LEU A 58 -6.91 6.82 4.57
CA LEU A 58 -8.31 6.41 4.44
C LEU A 58 -8.54 4.95 4.86
N PHE A 59 -7.53 4.09 4.74
CA PHE A 59 -7.64 2.64 4.95
C PHE A 59 -6.90 2.14 6.21
N SER A 60 -6.35 3.06 7.02
CA SER A 60 -5.56 2.77 8.23
C SER A 60 -6.29 3.03 9.52
#